data_AF-A0A0R3TU65-F1
#
_entry.id   AF-A0A0R3TU65-F1
#
_cell.length_a   1.000
_cell.length_b   1.000
_cell.length_c   1.000
_cell.angle_alpha   90.00
_cell.angle_beta   90.00
_cell.angle_gamma   90.00
#
_symmetry.space_group_name_H-M   'P 1'
#
loop_
_entity.id
_entity.type
_entity.pdbx_description
1 polymer ?
#
loop_
_entity_poly.entity_id
_entity_poly.type
_entity_poly.pdbx_seq_one_letter_code
_entity_poly.pdbx_strand_id
1 'polypeptide(L)'
;MAIPRGIGMALSDDKANELSHLIAYCHMSNAGIKKGFRNVVFGKYIAVLRYRHLNNQKGSAAWQEHSSRFTQQLCQHSVGMNPCRNLSLEAIPQTENPDEEKCLLRQPFLFDGLVAVGTLLEKNEILVEDFVRVECGVEEEE
;
A
#
# COMPACT_ATOMS: atom_id res chain seq x y z
N MET A 1 -27.94 10.39 0.14
CA MET A 1 -26.59 9.82 0.35
C MET A 1 -25.65 10.56 -0.59
N ALA A 2 -24.73 11.36 -0.05
CA ALA A 2 -23.64 11.92 -0.85
C ALA A 2 -22.52 10.89 -0.93
N ILE A 3 -21.87 10.77 -2.09
CA ILE A 3 -20.61 10.03 -2.23
C ILE A 3 -19.53 10.96 -1.66
N PRO A 4 -18.91 10.65 -0.52
CA PRO A 4 -18.00 11.60 0.14
C PRO A 4 -16.73 11.83 -0.66
N ARG A 5 -16.24 10.79 -1.36
CA ARG A 5 -15.05 10.85 -2.22
C ARG A 5 -14.92 9.61 -3.10
N GLY A 6 -14.13 9.72 -4.16
CA GLY A 6 -13.66 8.61 -4.98
C GLY A 6 -12.16 8.74 -5.19
N ILE A 7 -11.42 7.65 -4.97
CA ILE A 7 -9.97 7.60 -5.20
C ILE A 7 -9.70 6.44 -6.15
N GLY A 8 -8.83 6.65 -7.11
CA GLY A 8 -8.40 5.64 -8.07
C GLY A 8 -6.88 5.68 -8.25
N MET A 9 -6.32 4.52 -8.60
CA MET A 9 -4.93 4.39 -8.98
C MET A 9 -4.88 3.60 -10.28
N ALA A 10 -4.12 4.10 -11.24
CA ALA A 10 -4.06 3.54 -12.59
C ALA A 10 -2.63 3.12 -12.95
N LEU A 11 -2.57 2.11 -13.81
CA LEU A 11 -1.40 1.74 -14.58
C LEU A 11 -1.43 2.48 -15.92
N SER A 12 -0.29 2.57 -16.58
CA SER A 12 -0.16 3.03 -17.95
C SER A 12 -1.05 2.24 -18.91
N ASP A 13 -1.51 2.95 -19.93
CA ASP A 13 -2.24 2.37 -21.06
C ASP A 13 -1.31 1.58 -22.01
N ASP A 14 -0.01 1.89 -22.00
CA ASP A 14 1.00 1.16 -22.76
C ASP A 14 1.36 -0.17 -22.06
N LYS A 15 0.56 -1.21 -22.33
CA LYS A 15 0.75 -2.55 -21.76
C LYS A 15 2.08 -3.20 -22.14
N ALA A 16 2.69 -2.81 -23.26
CA ALA A 16 3.97 -3.38 -23.67
C ALA A 16 5.10 -2.91 -22.75
N ASN A 17 5.05 -1.66 -22.31
CA ASN A 17 6.05 -1.01 -21.46
C ASN A 17 5.62 -0.84 -20.00
N GLU A 18 4.45 -1.34 -19.61
CA GLU A 18 4.02 -1.35 -18.22
C GLU A 18 4.95 -2.24 -17.37
N LEU A 19 5.54 -1.64 -16.34
CA LEU A 19 6.46 -2.28 -15.38
C LEU A 19 5.91 -2.26 -13.95
N SER A 20 4.88 -1.45 -13.71
CA SER A 20 4.24 -1.28 -12.43
C SER A 20 3.07 -2.24 -12.26
N HIS A 21 2.81 -2.53 -10.99
CA HIS A 21 1.80 -3.44 -10.51
C HIS A 21 0.91 -2.68 -9.52
N LEU A 22 -0.37 -3.04 -9.49
CA LEU A 22 -1.32 -2.56 -8.49
C LEU A 22 -1.71 -3.70 -7.58
N ILE A 23 -1.77 -3.39 -6.29
CA ILE A 23 -2.31 -4.30 -5.29
C ILE A 23 -3.17 -3.52 -4.30
N ALA A 24 -4.14 -4.20 -3.71
CA ALA A 24 -5.02 -3.61 -2.72
C ALA A 24 -5.31 -4.59 -1.59
N TYR A 25 -5.45 -4.06 -0.38
CA TYR A 25 -5.99 -4.77 0.76
C TYR A 25 -7.15 -3.98 1.34
N CYS A 26 -8.29 -4.63 1.51
CA CYS A 26 -9.41 -4.08 2.25
C CYS A 26 -9.56 -4.83 3.57
N HIS A 27 -9.56 -4.08 4.68
CA HIS A 27 -9.92 -4.63 5.99
C HIS A 27 -11.44 -4.79 6.03
N MET A 28 -11.87 -5.94 5.51
CA MET A 28 -13.26 -6.23 5.18
C MET A 28 -14.14 -6.41 6.41
N SER A 29 -15.38 -5.97 6.29
CA SER A 29 -16.47 -6.41 7.16
C SER A 29 -17.50 -7.12 6.29
N ASN A 30 -17.65 -8.42 6.48
CA ASN A 30 -18.54 -9.23 5.64
C ASN A 30 -19.98 -9.28 6.18
N ALA A 31 -20.25 -8.57 7.29
CA ALA A 31 -21.57 -8.53 7.90
C ALA A 31 -22.56 -7.81 6.97
N GLY A 32 -23.59 -8.53 6.51
CA GLY A 32 -24.69 -7.98 5.73
C GLY A 32 -24.47 -7.85 4.21
N ILE A 33 -23.32 -8.27 3.68
CA ILE A 33 -23.05 -8.20 2.23
C ILE A 33 -23.62 -9.45 1.54
N LYS A 34 -24.59 -9.26 0.63
CA LYS A 34 -25.04 -10.33 -0.27
C LYS A 34 -23.90 -10.68 -1.24
N LYS A 35 -23.44 -11.94 -1.20
CA LYS A 35 -22.54 -12.49 -2.23
C LYS A 35 -23.17 -12.28 -3.62
N GLY A 36 -22.53 -11.53 -4.51
CA GLY A 36 -23.02 -11.38 -5.89
C GLY A 36 -22.57 -10.14 -6.67
N PHE A 37 -22.10 -9.07 -6.03
CA PHE A 37 -21.60 -7.90 -6.76
C PHE A 37 -20.11 -8.05 -7.11
N ARG A 38 -19.88 -8.61 -8.31
CA ARG A 38 -18.66 -8.56 -9.16
C ARG A 38 -17.46 -7.83 -8.55
N ASN A 39 -16.41 -8.55 -8.13
CA ASN A 39 -15.10 -8.00 -7.75
C ASN A 39 -15.09 -6.75 -6.82
N VAL A 40 -16.18 -6.46 -6.11
CA VAL A 40 -16.27 -5.36 -5.15
C VAL A 40 -16.06 -5.92 -3.75
N VAL A 41 -15.16 -5.28 -3.00
CA VAL A 41 -14.92 -5.56 -1.58
C VAL A 41 -15.32 -4.35 -0.77
N PHE A 42 -16.05 -4.56 0.31
CA PHE A 42 -16.46 -3.50 1.24
C PHE A 42 -15.74 -3.69 2.58
N GLY A 43 -15.38 -2.58 3.22
CA GLY A 43 -14.72 -2.58 4.52
C GLY A 43 -14.58 -1.17 5.07
N LYS A 44 -14.08 -1.09 6.31
CA LYS A 44 -13.82 0.21 6.97
C LYS A 44 -12.54 0.85 6.46
N TYR A 45 -11.53 0.04 6.14
CA TYR A 45 -10.22 0.47 5.67
C TYR A 45 -9.89 -0.17 4.34
N ILE A 46 -9.20 0.57 3.48
CA ILE A 46 -8.54 0.04 2.29
C ILE A 46 -7.17 0.70 2.13
N ALA A 47 -6.19 -0.08 1.69
CA ALA A 47 -4.94 0.44 1.16
C ALA A 47 -4.77 -0.03 -0.28
N VAL A 48 -4.35 0.87 -1.16
CA VAL A 48 -3.99 0.58 -2.56
C VAL A 48 -2.56 1.04 -2.76
N LEU A 49 -1.74 0.22 -3.42
CA LEU A 49 -0.32 0.46 -3.60
C LEU A 49 0.08 0.18 -5.04
N ARG A 50 0.83 1.11 -5.64
CA ARG A 50 1.51 0.92 -6.92
C ARG A 50 3.00 0.72 -6.66
N TYR A 51 3.53 -0.32 -7.24
CA TYR A 51 4.94 -0.66 -7.10
C TYR A 51 5.49 -1.24 -8.39
N ARG A 52 6.82 -1.26 -8.50
CA ARG A 52 7.52 -1.92 -9.59
C ARG A 52 8.82 -2.52 -9.10
N HIS A 53 9.51 -3.21 -9.99
CA HIS A 53 10.88 -3.63 -9.73
C HIS A 53 11.79 -2.42 -9.55
N LEU A 54 12.70 -2.48 -8.57
CA LEU A 54 13.60 -1.39 -8.20
C LEU A 54 14.42 -0.89 -9.40
N ASN A 55 14.99 -1.83 -10.17
CA ASN A 55 15.81 -1.59 -11.35
C ASN A 55 15.07 -1.23 -12.65
N ASN A 56 13.78 -0.83 -12.61
CA ASN A 56 13.03 -0.44 -13.82
C ASN A 56 12.99 -1.54 -14.91
N GLN A 57 12.81 -2.79 -14.48
CA GLN A 57 12.72 -3.94 -15.38
C GLN A 57 11.44 -4.75 -15.13
N LYS A 58 11.07 -5.61 -16.08
CA LYS A 58 10.06 -6.63 -15.84
C LYS A 58 10.66 -7.68 -14.90
N GLY A 59 10.10 -7.81 -13.70
CA GLY A 59 10.51 -8.87 -12.77
C GLY A 59 10.22 -10.26 -13.33
N SER A 60 11.00 -11.25 -12.91
CA SER A 60 10.74 -12.66 -13.24
C SER A 60 9.39 -13.12 -12.68
N ALA A 61 8.85 -14.24 -13.18
CA ALA A 61 7.60 -14.79 -12.66
C ALA A 61 7.67 -15.10 -11.15
N ALA A 62 8.81 -15.63 -10.68
CA ALA A 62 9.06 -15.90 -9.27
C ALA A 62 9.10 -14.60 -8.44
N TRP A 63 9.73 -13.55 -8.96
CA TRP A 63 9.73 -12.23 -8.30
C TRP A 63 8.32 -11.64 -8.25
N GLN A 64 7.52 -11.76 -9.31
CA GLN A 64 6.15 -11.24 -9.34
C GLN A 64 5.26 -11.93 -8.29
N GLU A 65 5.35 -13.26 -8.16
CA GLU A 65 4.61 -14.01 -7.13
C GLU A 65 5.03 -13.58 -5.72
N HIS A 66 6.34 -13.49 -5.48
CA HIS A 66 6.90 -13.12 -4.19
C HIS A 66 6.57 -11.67 -3.80
N SER A 67 6.81 -10.72 -4.72
CA SER A 67 6.51 -9.31 -4.52
C SER A 67 5.02 -9.06 -4.32
N SER A 68 4.13 -9.78 -5.02
CA SER A 68 2.68 -9.68 -4.79
C SER A 68 2.30 -10.08 -3.36
N ARG A 69 2.87 -11.17 -2.82
CA ARG A 69 2.61 -11.59 -1.43
C ARG A 69 3.12 -10.56 -0.42
N PHE A 70 4.34 -10.08 -0.60
CA PHE A 70 4.95 -9.09 0.30
C PHE A 70 4.19 -7.76 0.25
N THR A 71 3.85 -7.26 -0.93
CA THR A 71 3.10 -6.00 -1.08
C THR A 71 1.66 -6.10 -0.57
N GLN A 72 1.05 -7.29 -0.59
CA GLN A 72 -0.22 -7.53 0.09
C GLN A 72 -0.10 -7.34 1.61
N GLN A 73 1.01 -7.80 2.21
CA GLN A 73 1.32 -7.55 3.62
C GLN A 73 1.64 -6.07 3.87
N LEU A 74 2.31 -5.41 2.91
CA LEU A 74 2.57 -3.98 2.99
C LEU A 74 1.27 -3.16 3.01
N CYS A 75 0.26 -3.52 2.22
CA CYS A 75 -1.05 -2.88 2.32
C CYS A 75 -1.71 -3.10 3.69
N GLN A 76 -1.56 -4.28 4.30
CA GLN A 76 -2.03 -4.54 5.67
C GLN A 76 -1.27 -3.67 6.69
N HIS A 77 0.05 -3.56 6.53
CA HIS A 77 0.88 -2.66 7.32
C HIS A 77 0.40 -1.20 7.16
N SER A 78 0.15 -0.69 5.95
CA SER A 78 -0.37 0.66 5.77
C SER A 78 -1.71 0.86 6.48
N VAL A 79 -2.63 -0.11 6.41
CA VAL A 79 -3.91 -0.04 7.15
C VAL A 79 -3.68 0.06 8.66
N GLY A 80 -2.81 -0.79 9.22
CA GLY A 80 -2.56 -0.88 10.66
C GLY A 80 -1.69 0.22 11.25
N MET A 81 -0.64 0.64 10.52
CA MET A 81 0.40 1.56 11.00
C MET A 81 0.20 3.01 10.52
N ASN A 82 -0.77 3.25 9.63
CA ASN A 82 -1.17 4.58 9.14
C ASN A 82 0.02 5.54 8.83
N PRO A 83 0.96 5.14 7.95
CA PRO A 83 2.04 6.01 7.53
C PRO A 83 1.50 7.22 6.77
N CYS A 84 2.27 8.31 6.80
CA CYS A 84 2.07 9.44 5.91
C CYS A 84 2.28 9.00 4.45
N ARG A 85 1.42 9.48 3.55
CA ARG A 85 1.45 9.13 2.12
C ARG A 85 2.76 9.50 1.43
N ASN A 86 3.46 10.51 1.94
CA ASN A 86 4.70 10.97 1.33
C ASN A 86 5.81 9.91 1.48
N LEU A 87 6.36 9.45 0.35
CA LEU A 87 7.43 8.44 0.32
C LEU A 87 8.83 9.05 0.44
N SER A 88 8.97 10.38 0.43
CA SER A 88 10.25 11.05 0.59
C SER A 88 10.73 11.02 2.04
N LEU A 89 11.88 10.40 2.27
CA LEU A 89 12.56 10.34 3.58
C LEU A 89 12.85 11.74 4.14
N GLU A 90 13.13 12.70 3.25
CA GLU A 90 13.49 14.08 3.61
C GLU A 90 12.27 14.91 4.01
N ALA A 91 11.09 14.59 3.46
CA ALA A 91 9.87 15.34 3.71
C ALA A 91 9.22 15.00 5.06
N ILE A 92 9.58 13.87 5.66
CA ILE A 92 9.03 13.41 6.93
C ILE A 92 10.17 13.44 7.96
N PRO A 93 10.08 14.27 9.01
CA PRO A 93 11.06 14.25 10.10
C PRO A 93 11.14 12.88 10.76
N GLN A 94 12.35 12.47 11.15
CA GLN A 94 12.51 11.29 11.99
C GLN A 94 11.97 11.61 13.38
N THR A 95 11.27 10.66 13.98
CA THR A 95 10.81 10.73 15.37
C THR A 95 11.75 9.96 16.28
N GLU A 96 11.83 10.37 17.54
CA GLU A 96 12.53 9.63 18.59
C GLU A 96 11.74 8.40 19.06
N ASN A 97 10.40 8.45 18.96
CA ASN A 97 9.52 7.35 19.33
C ASN A 97 9.17 6.50 18.10
N PRO A 98 9.65 5.24 18.01
CA PRO A 98 9.35 4.37 16.87
C PRO A 98 7.86 4.15 16.61
N ASP A 99 7.01 4.20 17.64
CA ASP A 99 5.57 4.02 17.53
C ASP A 99 4.86 5.21 16.85
N GLU A 100 5.53 6.36 16.82
CA GLU A 100 5.03 7.60 16.19
C GLU A 100 5.58 7.81 14.78
N GLU A 101 6.45 6.92 14.29
CA GLU A 101 7.09 7.10 12.98
C GLU A 101 6.03 7.12 11.88
N LYS A 102 6.06 8.15 11.04
CA LYS A 102 5.08 8.36 9.96
C LYS A 102 5.65 8.06 8.58
N CYS A 103 6.97 8.02 8.43
CA CYS A 103 7.59 7.65 7.16
C CYS A 103 7.47 6.15 6.97
N LEU A 104 6.71 5.73 5.96
CA LEU A 104 6.53 4.32 5.60
C LEU A 104 7.86 3.56 5.61
N LEU A 105 8.90 4.13 5.00
CA LEU A 105 10.21 3.46 4.84
C LEU A 105 10.96 3.24 6.16
N ARG A 106 10.69 4.03 7.20
CA ARG A 106 11.32 3.91 8.52
C ARG A 106 10.47 3.17 9.53
N GLN A 107 9.16 3.00 9.27
CA GLN A 107 8.28 2.28 10.17
C GLN A 107 8.74 0.82 10.37
N PRO A 108 8.70 0.30 11.61
CA PRO A 108 8.85 -1.13 11.88
C PRO A 108 7.78 -1.93 11.14
N PHE A 109 8.16 -3.00 10.46
CA PHE A 109 7.21 -3.79 9.69
C PHE A 109 6.17 -4.48 10.59
N LEU A 110 4.90 -4.46 10.18
CA LEU A 110 3.79 -4.90 11.05
C LEU A 110 3.92 -6.38 11.45
N PHE A 111 4.47 -7.22 10.57
CA PHE A 111 4.64 -8.65 10.80
C PHE A 111 6.02 -9.04 11.34
N ASP A 112 6.96 -8.08 11.38
CA ASP A 112 8.29 -8.24 11.96
C ASP A 112 8.82 -6.86 12.41
N GLY A 113 8.53 -6.49 13.66
CA GLY A 113 8.89 -5.20 14.21
C GLY A 113 10.40 -4.98 14.40
N LEU A 114 11.24 -5.97 14.10
CA LEU A 114 12.70 -5.84 14.17
C LEU A 114 13.31 -5.24 12.89
N VAL A 115 12.52 -5.15 11.80
CA VAL A 115 13.01 -4.70 10.50
C VAL A 115 12.14 -3.56 9.96
N ALA A 116 12.79 -2.50 9.46
CA ALA A 116 12.09 -1.41 8.81
C ALA A 116 11.56 -1.82 7.43
N VAL A 117 10.44 -1.24 7.02
CA VAL A 117 9.83 -1.48 5.69
C VAL A 117 10.78 -1.17 4.55
N GLY A 118 11.56 -0.07 4.61
CA GLY A 118 12.52 0.30 3.57
C GLY A 118 13.57 -0.79 3.33
N THR A 119 14.10 -1.38 4.40
CA THR A 119 15.04 -2.50 4.31
C THR A 119 14.41 -3.73 3.65
N LEU A 120 13.14 -4.01 3.94
CA LEU A 120 12.42 -5.11 3.30
C LEU A 120 12.16 -4.82 1.81
N LEU A 121 11.81 -3.58 1.44
CA LEU A 121 11.61 -3.20 0.05
C LEU A 121 12.89 -3.39 -0.79
N GLU A 122 14.02 -2.94 -0.27
CA GLU A 122 15.33 -3.14 -0.91
C GLU A 122 15.67 -4.63 -1.07
N LYS A 123 15.54 -5.42 0.01
CA LYS A 123 15.80 -6.88 -0.01
C LYS A 123 14.92 -7.63 -1.01
N ASN A 124 13.72 -7.14 -1.26
CA ASN A 124 12.77 -7.73 -2.21
C ASN A 124 12.82 -7.09 -3.60
N GLU A 125 13.74 -6.16 -3.85
CA GLU A 125 13.90 -5.43 -5.12
C GLU A 125 12.62 -4.69 -5.56
N ILE A 126 11.88 -4.12 -4.62
CA ILE A 126 10.61 -3.42 -4.86
C ILE A 126 10.80 -1.93 -4.64
N LEU A 127 10.31 -1.14 -5.59
CA LEU A 127 10.10 0.30 -5.40
C LEU A 127 8.60 0.58 -5.28
N VAL A 128 8.19 1.21 -4.19
CA VAL A 128 6.84 1.77 -4.05
C VAL A 128 6.82 3.12 -4.77
N GLU A 129 5.87 3.29 -5.68
CA GLU A 129 5.73 4.54 -6.44
C GLU A 129 4.70 5.47 -5.82
N ASP A 130 3.60 4.91 -5.33
CA ASP A 130 2.53 5.64 -4.63
C ASP A 130 1.72 4.64 -3.81
N PHE A 131 1.10 5.12 -2.74
CA PHE A 131 0.12 4.35 -2.00
C PHE A 131 -0.95 5.28 -1.45
N VAL A 132 -2.12 4.73 -1.19
CA VAL A 132 -3.19 5.43 -0.49
C VAL A 132 -3.79 4.52 0.55
N ARG A 133 -4.08 5.08 1.71
CA ARG A 133 -4.88 4.46 2.77
C ARG A 133 -6.14 5.29 2.93
N VAL A 134 -7.29 4.63 2.87
CA VAL A 134 -8.60 5.27 3.02
C VAL A 134 -9.31 4.63 4.20
N GLU A 135 -9.83 5.48 5.07
CA GLU A 135 -10.68 5.10 6.19
C GLU A 135 -12.08 5.69 6.01
N CYS A 136 -13.10 4.87 6.19
CA CYS A 136 -14.48 5.31 6.19
C CYS A 136 -14.79 6.10 7.48
N GLY A 137 -15.45 7.26 7.32
CA GLY A 137 -15.84 8.12 8.44
C GLY A 137 -14.78 9.10 8.91
N VAL A 138 -13.65 9.20 8.20
CA VAL A 138 -12.63 10.23 8.42
C VAL A 138 -12.77 11.31 7.35
N GLU A 139 -12.90 12.55 7.79
CA GLU A 139 -12.71 13.75 6.96
C GLU A 139 -11.21 13.98 6.85
N GLU A 140 -10.66 14.03 5.63
CA GLU A 140 -9.26 14.44 5.46
C GLU A 140 -9.21 15.96 5.61
N GLU A 141 -8.36 16.44 6.53
CA GLU A 141 -7.93 17.84 6.51
C GLU A 141 -7.05 18.03 5.25
N GLU A 142 -7.41 18.99 4.40
CA GLU A 142 -6.69 19.34 3.16
C GLU A 142 -5.23 19.73 3.40
#